data_AF-A0A4U1CST8-F1
#
_entry.id   AF-A0A4U1CST8-F1
#
_cell.length_a   1.000
_cell.length_b   1.000
_cell.length_c   1.000
_cell.angle_alpha   90.00
_cell.angle_beta   90.00
_cell.angle_gamma   90.00
#
_symmetry.space_group_name_H-M   'P 1'
#
loop_
_entity.id
_entity.type
_entity.pdbx_description
1 polymer ?
#
loop_
_entity_poly.entity_id
_entity_poly.type
_entity_poly.pdbx_seq_one_letter_code
_entity_poly.pdbx_strand_id
1 'polypeptide(L)'
;MIVVSIIIIVLLFLAYKAIKGYSYLGHKETISPSSDKKQITINKHWLISVPISFVIGFLILLAINHFGKFSYLADTSQYNPYTGQTTYNNYLGSSTPVTSLSYKSPFNTKIDKYDVKLTMEDIWFHTEKYNYATKLDFYVKATLSDYLYIFLLAGIILILITFFKNFKLKIN
;
A
#
# COMPACT_ATOMS: atom_id res chain seq x y z
N MET A 1 15.55 -3.00 -6.21
CA MET A 1 15.62 -1.90 -5.23
C MET A 1 15.90 -0.54 -5.87
N ILE A 2 16.88 -0.40 -6.77
CA ILE A 2 17.24 0.89 -7.41
C ILE A 2 16.06 1.58 -8.12
N VAL A 3 15.21 0.81 -8.82
CA VAL A 3 14.04 1.36 -9.54
C VAL A 3 13.02 2.01 -8.61
N VAL A 4 12.80 1.44 -7.43
CA VAL A 4 11.86 1.98 -6.42
C VAL A 4 12.38 3.30 -5.85
N SER A 5 13.69 3.39 -5.61
CA SER A 5 14.34 4.62 -5.13
C SER A 5 14.22 5.76 -6.15
N ILE A 6 14.36 5.47 -7.46
CA ILE A 6 14.22 6.47 -8.52
C ILE A 6 12.78 7.01 -8.59
N ILE A 7 11.77 6.12 -8.49
CA ILE A 7 10.36 6.52 -8.49
C ILE A 7 10.04 7.43 -7.29
N ILE A 8 10.54 7.10 -6.11
CA ILE A 8 10.36 7.92 -4.89
C ILE A 8 10.99 9.30 -5.06
N ILE A 9 12.20 9.39 -5.62
CA ILE A 9 12.88 10.67 -5.88
C ILE A 9 12.10 11.54 -6.87
N VAL A 10 11.57 10.95 -7.95
CA VAL A 10 10.75 11.67 -8.93
C VAL A 10 9.46 12.18 -8.29
N LEU A 11 8.77 11.37 -7.49
CA LEU A 11 7.56 11.78 -6.78
C LEU A 11 7.83 12.90 -5.76
N LEU A 12 8.93 12.82 -5.01
CA LEU A 12 9.35 13.88 -4.09
C LEU A 12 9.70 15.18 -4.83
N PHE A 13 10.35 15.09 -5.99
CA PHE A 13 10.67 16.25 -6.83
C PHE A 13 9.40 16.92 -7.41
N LEU A 14 8.42 16.13 -7.86
CA LEU A 14 7.14 16.63 -8.34
C LEU A 14 6.33 17.28 -7.22
N ALA A 15 6.28 16.66 -6.04
CA ALA A 15 5.64 17.23 -4.86
C ALA A 15 6.32 18.55 -4.44
N TYR A 16 7.65 18.60 -4.45
CA TYR A 16 8.41 19.82 -4.17
C TYR A 16 8.08 20.95 -5.16
N LYS A 17 8.05 20.65 -6.47
CA LYS A 17 7.68 21.64 -7.49
C LYS A 17 6.24 22.15 -7.30
N ALA A 18 5.30 21.27 -6.97
CA ALA A 18 3.93 21.68 -6.68
C ALA A 18 3.88 22.64 -5.49
N ILE A 19 4.51 22.29 -4.36
CA ILE A 19 4.55 23.14 -3.16
C ILE A 19 5.18 24.52 -3.47
N LYS A 20 6.29 24.55 -4.23
CA LYS A 20 6.98 25.79 -4.57
C LYS A 20 6.19 26.67 -5.55
N GLY A 21 5.50 26.06 -6.52
CA GLY A 21 4.62 26.76 -7.45
C GLY A 21 3.40 27.38 -6.77
N TYR A 22 2.91 26.77 -5.70
CA TYR A 22 1.79 27.30 -4.90
C TYR A 22 2.16 28.51 -4.03
N SER A 23 3.45 28.73 -3.73
CA SER A 23 3.92 29.84 -2.88
C SER A 23 3.80 31.23 -3.54
N TYR A 24 3.44 31.33 -4.82
CA TYR A 24 3.41 32.59 -5.58
C TYR A 24 2.00 33.20 -5.77
N LEU A 25 0.94 32.57 -5.27
CA LEU A 25 -0.46 33.00 -5.53
C LEU A 25 -1.21 33.56 -4.31
N GLY A 26 -0.52 33.87 -3.21
CA GLY A 26 -1.17 34.33 -1.97
C GLY A 26 -0.57 35.59 -1.37
N HIS A 27 -0.91 36.77 -1.90
CA HIS A 27 -1.01 37.98 -1.07
C HIS A 27 -1.81 39.10 -1.79
N LYS A 28 -2.99 39.39 -1.26
CA LYS A 28 -3.48 40.78 -1.09
C LYS A 28 -4.30 40.81 0.19
N GLU A 29 -3.70 41.32 1.25
CA GLU A 29 -4.41 41.69 2.47
C GLU A 29 -5.02 43.07 2.27
N THR A 30 -6.33 43.18 2.41
CA THR A 30 -7.01 44.45 2.73
C THR A 30 -7.67 44.25 4.08
N ILE A 31 -7.10 44.86 5.11
CA ILE A 31 -7.63 44.87 6.47
C ILE A 31 -8.57 46.07 6.59
N SER A 32 -9.82 45.83 6.97
CA SER A 32 -10.74 46.85 7.49
C SER A 32 -11.22 46.38 8.87
N PRO A 33 -11.17 47.20 9.93
CA PRO A 33 -11.43 46.75 11.29
C PRO A 33 -12.89 47.01 11.66
N SER A 34 -13.66 45.96 11.96
CA SER A 34 -14.98 46.14 12.57
C SER A 34 -15.52 44.84 13.15
N SER A 35 -15.33 44.64 14.47
CA SER A 35 -16.13 43.72 15.28
C SER A 35 -16.09 42.26 14.77
N ASP A 36 -14.88 41.74 14.55
CA ASP A 36 -14.67 40.60 13.66
C ASP A 36 -14.86 39.24 14.36
N LYS A 37 -16.04 38.62 14.20
CA LYS A 37 -16.14 37.15 14.27
C LYS A 37 -15.12 36.61 13.27
N LYS A 38 -14.04 36.00 13.76
CA LYS A 38 -12.98 35.40 12.95
C LYS A 38 -13.60 34.43 11.94
N GLN A 39 -13.80 34.88 10.70
CA GLN A 39 -14.41 34.09 9.65
C GLN A 39 -13.33 33.14 9.12
N ILE A 40 -13.44 31.85 9.46
CA ILE A 40 -12.51 30.83 8.97
C ILE A 40 -12.86 30.58 7.49
N THR A 41 -12.08 31.15 6.59
CA THR A 41 -12.20 30.89 5.15
C THR A 41 -11.43 29.62 4.82
N ILE A 42 -12.13 28.49 4.76
CA ILE A 42 -11.54 27.23 4.29
C ILE A 42 -11.39 27.31 2.77
N ASN A 43 -10.14 27.26 2.29
CA ASN A 43 -9.89 27.19 0.87
C ASN A 43 -10.34 25.82 0.32
N LYS A 44 -11.35 25.84 -0.56
CA LYS A 44 -11.96 24.66 -1.19
C LYS A 44 -10.94 23.77 -1.91
N HIS A 45 -9.82 24.34 -2.34
CA HIS A 45 -8.71 23.60 -2.96
C HIS A 45 -8.17 22.49 -2.04
N TRP A 46 -7.99 22.78 -0.74
CA TRP A 46 -7.48 21.78 0.20
C TRP A 46 -8.46 20.62 0.40
N LEU A 47 -9.76 20.91 0.41
CA LEU A 47 -10.81 19.90 0.54
C LEU A 47 -10.81 18.91 -0.63
N ILE A 48 -10.48 19.36 -1.84
CA ILE A 48 -10.45 18.52 -3.05
C ILE A 48 -9.09 17.81 -3.19
N SER A 49 -8.00 18.48 -2.84
CA SER A 49 -6.65 17.92 -3.05
C SER A 49 -6.35 16.71 -2.17
N VAL A 50 -6.87 16.68 -0.93
CA VAL A 50 -6.68 15.57 0.00
C VAL A 50 -7.22 14.24 -0.56
N PRO A 51 -8.50 14.11 -0.93
CA PRO A 51 -9.01 12.85 -1.47
C PRO A 51 -8.37 12.47 -2.82
N ILE A 52 -8.01 13.44 -3.67
CA ILE A 52 -7.30 13.14 -4.92
C ILE A 52 -5.91 12.55 -4.62
N SER A 53 -5.15 13.15 -3.70
CA SER A 53 -3.83 12.63 -3.30
C SER A 53 -3.93 11.23 -2.70
N PHE A 54 -5.00 10.95 -1.95
CA PHE A 54 -5.27 9.63 -1.40
C PHE A 54 -5.47 8.60 -2.53
N VAL A 55 -6.33 8.90 -3.50
CA VAL A 55 -6.61 8.00 -4.65
C VAL A 55 -5.34 7.75 -5.47
N ILE A 56 -4.56 8.80 -5.77
CA ILE A 56 -3.32 8.65 -6.53
C ILE A 56 -2.32 7.77 -5.76
N GLY A 57 -2.12 8.03 -4.47
CA GLY A 57 -1.23 7.24 -3.63
C GLY A 57 -1.66 5.77 -3.55
N PHE A 58 -2.96 5.52 -3.43
CA PHE A 58 -3.52 4.18 -3.42
C PHE A 58 -3.25 3.44 -4.73
N LEU A 59 -3.48 4.09 -5.89
CA LEU A 59 -3.23 3.49 -7.20
C LEU A 59 -1.74 3.18 -7.42
N ILE A 60 -0.84 4.06 -6.96
CA ILE A 60 0.61 3.81 -7.03
C ILE A 60 0.99 2.58 -6.20
N LEU A 61 0.52 2.48 -4.96
CA LEU A 61 0.80 1.31 -4.12
C LEU A 61 0.16 0.04 -4.69
N LEU A 62 -1.04 0.13 -5.26
CA LEU A 62 -1.69 -1.00 -5.92
C LEU A 62 -0.85 -1.51 -7.10
N ALA A 63 -0.30 -0.60 -7.91
CA ALA A 63 0.61 -0.93 -9.00
C ALA A 63 1.92 -1.56 -8.49
N ILE A 64 2.48 -1.06 -7.39
CA ILE A 64 3.68 -1.65 -6.75
C ILE A 64 3.38 -3.06 -6.23
N ASN A 65 2.21 -3.27 -5.64
CA ASN A 65 1.81 -4.58 -5.13
C ASN A 65 1.61 -5.63 -6.23
N HIS A 66 1.48 -5.21 -7.48
CA HIS A 66 1.52 -6.16 -8.60
C HIS A 66 2.85 -6.95 -8.68
N PHE A 67 3.94 -6.42 -8.13
CA PHE A 67 5.26 -7.07 -8.08
C PHE A 67 5.49 -7.95 -6.84
N GLY A 68 4.45 -8.18 -6.03
CA GLY A 68 4.53 -9.11 -4.91
C GLY A 68 4.63 -10.58 -5.35
N LYS A 69 4.86 -11.47 -4.39
CA LYS A 69 5.08 -12.90 -4.64
C LYS A 69 3.91 -13.71 -4.10
N PHE A 70 3.38 -14.61 -4.93
CA PHE A 70 2.46 -15.64 -4.48
C PHE A 70 3.21 -16.91 -4.11
N SER A 71 2.71 -17.61 -3.11
CA SER A 71 3.12 -18.92 -2.64
C SER A 71 1.88 -19.68 -2.22
N TYR A 72 1.94 -21.00 -2.18
CA TYR A 72 0.78 -21.83 -1.87
C TYR A 72 1.21 -23.05 -1.04
N LEU A 73 0.27 -23.61 -0.32
CA LEU A 73 0.40 -24.90 0.37
C LEU A 73 -0.61 -25.86 -0.22
N ALA A 74 -0.14 -27.01 -0.70
CA ALA A 74 -0.98 -28.08 -1.21
C ALA A 74 -1.39 -29.03 -0.07
N ASP A 75 -2.58 -29.61 -0.19
CA ASP A 75 -3.02 -30.64 0.74
C ASP A 75 -2.25 -31.93 0.49
N THR A 76 -1.46 -32.33 1.48
CA THR A 76 -0.69 -33.57 1.45
C THR A 76 -1.23 -34.63 2.40
N SER A 77 -2.40 -34.41 3.00
CA SER A 77 -3.03 -35.33 3.97
C SER A 77 -3.30 -36.72 3.40
N GLN A 78 -3.49 -36.83 2.08
CA GLN A 78 -3.69 -38.10 1.39
C GLN A 78 -2.38 -38.90 1.20
N TYR A 79 -1.21 -38.29 1.42
CA TYR A 79 0.08 -38.97 1.34
C TYR A 79 0.49 -39.49 2.71
N ASN A 80 0.72 -40.80 2.79
CA ASN A 80 0.99 -41.50 4.04
C ASN A 80 2.33 -41.04 4.68
N PRO A 81 2.33 -40.44 5.89
CA PRO A 81 3.56 -40.03 6.58
C PRO A 81 4.34 -41.22 7.18
N TYR A 82 3.73 -42.40 7.28
CA TYR A 82 4.30 -43.59 7.96
C TYR A 82 5.28 -44.41 7.10
N THR A 83 5.52 -44.04 5.84
CA THR A 83 6.53 -44.71 5.01
C THR A 83 7.96 -44.24 5.31
N GLY A 84 8.16 -43.30 6.24
CA GLY A 84 9.49 -42.88 6.72
C GLY A 84 10.38 -42.21 5.67
N GLN A 85 9.88 -42.05 4.44
CA GLN A 85 10.54 -41.32 3.38
C GLN A 85 9.96 -39.91 3.34
N THR A 86 10.73 -38.94 3.83
CA THR A 86 10.56 -37.53 3.45
C THR A 86 10.96 -37.38 1.97
N THR A 87 10.14 -37.91 1.06
CA THR A 87 10.32 -37.69 -0.36
C THR A 87 9.90 -36.28 -0.70
N TYR A 88 10.90 -35.39 -0.76
CA TYR A 88 10.82 -34.06 -1.39
C TYR A 88 10.30 -34.11 -2.85
N ASN A 89 10.20 -35.32 -3.44
CA ASN A 89 9.84 -35.61 -4.82
C ASN A 89 8.50 -36.34 -4.99
N ASN A 90 7.55 -36.20 -4.05
CA ASN A 90 6.18 -36.61 -4.37
C ASN A 90 5.63 -35.62 -5.41
N TYR A 91 5.60 -36.04 -6.67
CA TYR A 91 4.87 -35.34 -7.72
C TYR A 91 3.40 -35.28 -7.27
N LEU A 92 2.98 -34.09 -6.84
CA LEU A 92 1.58 -33.82 -6.53
C LEU A 92 0.78 -33.92 -7.82
N GLY A 93 -0.32 -34.66 -7.80
CA GLY A 93 -1.22 -34.73 -8.94
C GLY A 93 -1.82 -33.36 -9.25
N SER A 94 -2.17 -33.10 -10.51
CA SER A 94 -2.80 -31.84 -10.93
C SER A 94 -4.12 -31.56 -10.18
N SER A 95 -4.84 -32.62 -9.80
CA SER A 95 -6.08 -32.56 -9.02
C SER A 95 -5.89 -32.31 -7.51
N THR A 96 -4.65 -32.26 -7.02
CA THR A 96 -4.37 -32.04 -5.59
C THR A 96 -4.91 -30.66 -5.18
N PRO A 97 -5.74 -30.56 -4.12
CA PRO A 97 -6.29 -29.28 -3.70
C PRO A 97 -5.23 -28.41 -3.03
N VAL A 98 -5.39 -27.10 -3.16
CA VAL A 98 -4.54 -26.08 -2.51
C VAL A 98 -5.20 -25.68 -1.18
N THR A 99 -4.53 -25.98 -0.06
CA THR A 99 -5.01 -25.65 1.28
C THR A 99 -4.96 -24.15 1.54
N SER A 100 -3.91 -23.48 1.10
CA SER A 100 -3.77 -22.03 1.26
C SER A 100 -3.04 -21.36 0.11
N LEU A 101 -3.41 -20.11 -0.13
CA LEU A 101 -2.73 -19.19 -1.03
C LEU A 101 -2.25 -17.99 -0.21
N SER A 102 -0.95 -17.74 -0.29
CA SER A 102 -0.26 -16.69 0.46
C SER A 102 0.36 -15.70 -0.51
N TYR A 103 0.08 -14.41 -0.29
CA TYR A 103 0.68 -13.31 -1.02
C TYR A 103 1.63 -12.54 -0.10
N LYS A 104 2.80 -12.20 -0.62
CA LYS A 104 3.80 -11.37 0.06
C LYS A 104 4.07 -10.10 -0.74
N SER A 105 3.74 -8.94 -0.16
CA SER A 105 3.96 -7.64 -0.78
C SER A 105 5.45 -7.26 -0.83
N PRO A 106 5.84 -6.32 -1.71
CA PRO A 106 7.19 -5.75 -1.69
C PRO A 106 7.58 -5.08 -0.36
N PHE A 107 6.58 -4.65 0.43
CA PHE A 107 6.75 -4.09 1.77
C PHE A 107 6.68 -5.14 2.88
N ASN A 108 6.79 -6.42 2.52
CA ASN A 108 6.84 -7.56 3.44
C ASN A 108 5.52 -7.85 4.18
N THR A 109 4.41 -7.22 3.79
CA THR A 109 3.07 -7.58 4.25
C THR A 109 2.68 -8.93 3.69
N LYS A 110 2.14 -9.80 4.55
CA LYS A 110 1.66 -11.14 4.18
C LYS A 110 0.15 -11.20 4.27
N ILE A 111 -0.48 -11.70 3.22
CA ILE A 111 -1.92 -11.94 3.16
C ILE A 111 -2.12 -13.42 2.86
N ASP A 112 -2.69 -14.14 3.81
CA ASP A 112 -2.98 -15.57 3.68
C ASP A 112 -4.48 -15.78 3.48
N LYS A 113 -4.83 -16.69 2.57
CA LYS A 113 -6.19 -17.16 2.36
C LYS A 113 -6.21 -18.68 2.43
N TYR A 114 -7.01 -19.20 3.34
CA TYR A 114 -7.21 -20.63 3.54
C TYR A 114 -8.46 -21.09 2.79
N ASP A 115 -8.57 -22.41 2.56
CA ASP A 115 -9.70 -23.04 1.88
C ASP A 115 -9.98 -22.40 0.51
N VAL A 116 -8.89 -22.18 -0.24
CA VAL A 116 -8.99 -21.71 -1.61
C VAL A 116 -9.45 -22.89 -2.46
N LYS A 117 -10.59 -22.77 -3.14
CA LYS A 117 -11.16 -23.79 -4.04
C LYS A 117 -10.36 -23.90 -5.35
N LEU A 118 -9.05 -24.07 -5.23
CA LEU A 118 -8.06 -24.17 -6.28
C LEU A 118 -7.36 -25.52 -6.19
N THR A 119 -6.93 -26.04 -7.33
CA THR A 119 -6.06 -27.22 -7.41
C THR A 119 -4.65 -26.81 -7.86
N MET A 120 -3.70 -27.75 -7.78
CA MET A 120 -2.36 -27.56 -8.33
C MET A 120 -2.38 -27.23 -9.82
N GLU A 121 -3.32 -27.82 -10.58
CA GLU A 121 -3.57 -27.49 -11.98
C GLU A 121 -3.89 -26.01 -12.17
N ASP A 122 -4.79 -25.47 -11.35
CA ASP A 122 -5.19 -24.06 -11.42
C ASP A 122 -3.98 -23.13 -11.24
N ILE A 123 -3.09 -23.48 -10.32
CA ILE A 123 -1.88 -22.69 -10.03
C ILE A 123 -0.83 -22.82 -11.14
N TRP A 124 -0.53 -24.04 -11.60
CA TRP A 124 0.51 -24.28 -12.59
C TRP A 124 0.12 -23.74 -13.97
N PHE A 125 -1.10 -24.01 -14.41
CA PHE A 125 -1.56 -23.62 -15.74
C PHE A 125 -2.28 -22.27 -15.78
N HIS A 126 -2.41 -21.58 -14.64
CA HIS A 126 -3.07 -20.28 -14.55
C HIS A 126 -4.47 -20.31 -15.17
N THR A 127 -5.27 -21.29 -14.75
CA THR A 127 -6.65 -21.48 -15.25
C THR A 127 -7.53 -20.27 -14.91
N GLU A 128 -8.75 -20.25 -15.46
CA GLU A 128 -9.71 -19.18 -15.17
C GLU A 128 -9.99 -18.99 -13.67
N LYS A 129 -9.84 -20.04 -12.86
CA LYS A 129 -10.00 -19.96 -11.40
C LYS A 129 -8.86 -19.20 -10.73
N TYR A 130 -7.65 -19.29 -11.27
CA TYR A 130 -6.45 -18.57 -10.79
C TYR A 130 -6.11 -17.35 -11.68
N ASN A 131 -7.12 -16.52 -11.96
CA ASN A 131 -6.99 -15.34 -12.80
C ASN A 131 -6.59 -14.07 -12.01
N TYR A 132 -6.52 -12.94 -12.72
CA TYR A 132 -6.21 -11.64 -12.13
C TYR A 132 -7.24 -11.19 -11.08
N ALA A 133 -8.53 -11.49 -11.25
CA ALA A 133 -9.56 -11.10 -10.29
C ALA A 133 -9.35 -11.79 -8.93
N THR A 134 -8.95 -13.06 -8.92
CA THR A 134 -8.58 -13.79 -7.69
C THR A 134 -7.36 -13.17 -7.02
N LYS A 135 -6.38 -12.68 -7.80
CA LYS A 135 -5.17 -12.00 -7.30
C LYS A 135 -5.44 -10.57 -6.81
N LEU A 136 -6.40 -9.87 -7.41
CA LEU A 136 -6.73 -8.48 -7.10
C LEU A 136 -7.15 -8.28 -5.64
N ASP A 137 -7.89 -9.23 -5.06
CA ASP A 137 -8.27 -9.21 -3.65
C ASP A 137 -7.02 -9.15 -2.74
N PHE A 138 -5.97 -9.92 -3.06
CA PHE A 138 -4.71 -9.87 -2.32
C PHE A 138 -4.00 -8.53 -2.50
N TYR A 139 -3.95 -8.00 -3.72
CA TYR A 139 -3.32 -6.70 -3.99
C TYR A 139 -4.00 -5.57 -3.25
N VAL A 140 -5.35 -5.54 -3.23
CA VAL A 140 -6.11 -4.51 -2.52
C VAL A 140 -5.89 -4.62 -1.01
N LYS A 141 -5.97 -5.83 -0.44
CA LYS A 141 -5.73 -6.06 1.00
C LYS A 141 -4.32 -5.66 1.41
N ALA A 142 -3.31 -6.07 0.65
CA ALA A 142 -1.94 -5.67 0.90
C ALA A 142 -1.74 -4.16 0.78
N THR A 143 -2.36 -3.54 -0.24
CA THR A 143 -2.31 -2.09 -0.43
C THR A 143 -2.88 -1.36 0.75
N LEU A 144 -4.05 -1.75 1.26
CA LEU A 144 -4.65 -1.13 2.44
C LEU A 144 -3.77 -1.28 3.69
N SER A 145 -3.18 -2.46 3.88
CA SER A 145 -2.28 -2.71 5.00
C SER A 145 -1.00 -1.86 4.90
N ASP A 146 -0.35 -1.84 3.73
CA ASP A 146 0.85 -1.05 3.46
C ASP A 146 0.56 0.47 3.56
N TYR A 147 -0.60 0.90 3.09
CA TYR A 147 -1.04 2.29 3.14
C TYR A 147 -1.22 2.77 4.58
N LEU A 148 -1.72 1.93 5.49
CA LEU A 148 -1.89 2.27 6.90
C LEU A 148 -0.54 2.62 7.56
N TYR A 149 0.52 1.86 7.26
CA TYR A 149 1.86 2.14 7.79
C TYR A 149 2.43 3.45 7.26
N ILE A 150 2.26 3.71 5.96
CA ILE A 150 2.71 4.96 5.33
C ILE A 150 1.95 6.16 5.90
N PHE A 151 0.63 6.02 6.09
CA PHE A 151 -0.21 7.06 6.66
C PHE A 151 0.17 7.37 8.10
N LEU A 152 0.42 6.35 8.92
CA LEU A 152 0.87 6.51 10.30
C LEU A 152 2.23 7.22 10.36
N LEU A 153 3.19 6.80 9.53
CA LEU A 153 4.49 7.46 9.42
C LEU A 153 4.37 8.94 9.03
N ALA A 154 3.52 9.25 8.03
CA ALA A 154 3.25 10.61 7.62
C ALA A 154 2.64 11.45 8.75
N GLY A 155 1.72 10.86 9.53
CA GLY A 155 1.15 11.47 10.73
C GLY A 155 2.19 11.82 11.78
N ILE A 156 3.13 10.91 12.08
CA ILE A 156 4.24 11.18 13.01
C ILE A 156 5.10 12.33 12.51
N ILE A 157 5.49 12.32 11.22
CA ILE A 157 6.30 13.38 10.63
C ILE A 157 5.57 14.73 10.71
N LEU A 158 4.26 14.76 10.41
CA LEU A 158 3.43 15.96 10.52
C LEU A 158 3.42 16.52 11.96
N ILE A 159 3.25 15.65 12.96
CA ILE A 159 3.27 16.03 14.37
C ILE A 159 4.64 16.62 14.74
N LEU A 160 5.74 15.97 14.33
CA LEU A 160 7.10 16.47 14.59
C LEU A 160 7.33 17.85 13.96
N ILE A 161 6.99 18.02 12.67
CA ILE A 161 7.13 19.30 11.97
C ILE A 161 6.31 20.38 12.68
N THR A 162 5.07 20.07 13.05
CA THR A 162 4.18 21.02 13.74
C THR A 162 4.71 21.38 15.13
N PHE A 163 5.24 20.41 15.86
CA PHE A 163 5.87 20.61 17.16
C PHE A 163 7.09 21.54 17.04
N PHE A 164 8.07 21.23 16.18
CA PHE A 164 9.27 22.07 16.03
C PHE A 164 8.96 23.47 15.46
N LYS A 165 7.93 23.59 14.61
CA LYS A 165 7.51 24.90 14.09
C LYS A 165 6.90 25.81 15.15
N ASN A 166 6.12 25.25 16.08
CA ASN A 166 5.43 26.01 17.12
C ASN A 166 6.29 26.21 18.37
N PHE A 167 7.14 25.24 18.71
CA PHE A 167 8.05 25.34 19.84
C PHE A 167 9.41 25.87 19.36
N LYS A 168 9.60 27.19 19.48
CA LYS A 168 10.93 27.79 19.40
C LYS A 168 11.74 27.32 20.62
N LEU A 169 12.39 26.17 20.52
CA LEU A 169 13.29 25.66 21.55
C LEU A 169 14.45 26.66 21.70
N LYS A 170 14.39 27.49 22.74
CA LYS A 170 15.55 28.24 23.21
C LYS A 170 16.35 27.31 24.10
N ILE A 171 17.52 26.89 23.63
CA ILE A 171 18.51 26.18 24.44
C ILE A 171 19.31 27.28 25.16
N ASN A 172 19.24 27.32 26.49
CA ASN A 172 20.10 28.13 27.35
C ASN A 172 21.24 27.27 27.88
#